data_AF-A0A317LR18-F1
#
_entry.id   AF-A0A317LR18-F1
#
_cell.length_a   1.000
_cell.length_b   1.000
_cell.length_c   1.000
_cell.angle_alpha   90.00
_cell.angle_beta   90.00
_cell.angle_gamma   90.00
#
_symmetry.space_group_name_H-M   'P 1'
#
loop_
_entity.id
_entity.type
_entity.pdbx_description
1 polymer ?
#
loop_
_entity_poly.entity_id
_entity_poly.type
_entity_poly.pdbx_seq_one_letter_code
_entity_poly.pdbx_strand_id
1 'polypeptide(L)' 'MHPERVRALTGAPLRDAVCDWTCRLCTHSNPEDEDICCQRCGATKP' A
#
# COMPACT_ATOMS: atom_id res chain seq x y z
N MET A 1 -43.37 1.34 -2.63
CA MET A 1 -42.43 0.67 -3.56
C MET A 1 -41.51 1.73 -4.15
N HIS A 2 -40.43 2.11 -3.46
CA HIS A 2 -39.42 3.02 -3.98
C HIS A 2 -38.16 2.21 -4.24
N PRO A 3 -37.79 1.90 -5.50
CA PRO A 3 -36.51 1.27 -5.75
C PRO A 3 -35.42 2.33 -5.60
N GLU A 4 -34.63 2.15 -4.54
CA GLU A 4 -33.36 2.81 -4.30
C GLU A 4 -32.44 2.78 -5.53
N ARG A 5 -31.90 3.95 -5.86
CA ARG A 5 -30.83 4.14 -6.85
C ARG A 5 -29.53 3.56 -6.27
N VAL A 6 -29.26 2.29 -6.49
CA VAL A 6 -27.94 1.70 -6.23
C VAL A 6 -26.95 2.29 -7.23
N ARG A 7 -26.23 3.33 -6.79
CA ARG A 7 -25.12 3.94 -7.54
C ARG A 7 -24.02 2.91 -7.72
N ALA A 8 -23.48 2.88 -8.93
CA ALA A 8 -22.40 2.03 -9.40
C ALA A 8 -21.26 1.88 -8.38
N LEU A 9 -20.97 0.64 -8.01
CA LEU A 9 -19.65 0.25 -7.53
C LEU A 9 -18.70 0.38 -8.72
N THR A 10 -18.13 1.57 -8.85
CA THR A 10 -16.94 1.80 -9.66
C THR A 10 -15.88 0.86 -9.12
N GLY A 11 -15.61 -0.22 -9.87
CA GLY A 11 -14.43 -1.04 -9.69
C GLY A 11 -13.21 -0.17 -9.96
N ALA A 12 -12.74 0.52 -8.93
CA ALA A 12 -11.40 1.07 -8.91
C ALA A 12 -10.44 -0.10 -9.17
N PRO A 13 -9.42 0.05 -10.02
CA PRO A 13 -8.43 -1.00 -10.19
C PRO A 13 -7.86 -1.30 -8.81
N LEU A 14 -7.78 -2.59 -8.48
CA LEU A 14 -6.99 -3.09 -7.35
C LEU A 14 -5.58 -2.57 -7.58
N ARG A 15 -5.31 -1.41 -6.99
CA ARG A 15 -4.01 -0.74 -7.02
C ARG A 15 -3.04 -1.80 -6.56
N ASP A 16 -2.23 -2.25 -7.51
CA ASP A 16 -1.19 -3.23 -7.32
C ASP A 16 -0.57 -2.97 -5.95
N ALA A 17 -0.57 -3.95 -5.05
CA ALA A 17 0.25 -3.87 -3.85
C ALA A 17 1.69 -3.93 -4.36
N VAL A 18 2.17 -2.76 -4.75
CA VAL A 18 3.50 -2.49 -5.28
C VAL A 18 4.47 -3.01 -4.22
N CYS A 19 5.43 -3.82 -4.63
CA CYS A 19 6.57 -4.12 -3.77
C CYS A 19 7.34 -2.81 -3.63
N ASP A 20 7.05 -2.13 -2.54
CA ASP A 20 7.21 -0.69 -2.44
C ASP A 20 8.66 -0.24 -2.22
N TRP A 21 9.40 -0.89 -1.32
CA TRP A 21 10.87 -0.84 -1.32
C TRP A 21 11.48 -1.95 -0.46
N THR A 22 12.66 -2.42 -0.89
CA THR A 22 13.46 -3.39 -0.15
C THR A 22 14.53 -2.67 0.66
N CYS A 23 14.56 -2.89 1.98
CA CYS A 23 15.58 -2.34 2.85
C CYS A 23 16.97 -2.87 2.44
N ARG A 24 17.90 -1.96 2.12
CA ARG A 24 19.26 -2.33 1.69
C ARG A 24 20.12 -2.93 2.81
N LEU A 25 19.73 -2.75 4.07
CA LEU A 25 20.48 -3.28 5.22
C LEU A 25 20.05 -4.68 5.64
N CYS A 26 18.74 -4.94 5.70
CA CYS A 26 18.20 -6.19 6.26
C CYS A 26 17.35 -7.00 5.26
N THR A 27 17.29 -6.54 4.00
CA THR A 27 16.54 -7.13 2.88
C THR A 27 15.04 -7.31 3.10
N HIS A 28 14.49 -6.72 4.16
CA HIS A 28 13.06 -6.72 4.43
C HIS A 28 12.32 -5.81 3.46
N SER A 29 11.21 -6.30 2.89
CA SER A 29 10.29 -5.49 2.10
C SER A 29 9.42 -4.65 3.03
N ASN A 30 9.26 -3.36 2.72
CA ASN A 30 8.45 -2.42 3.48
C ASN A 30 7.42 -1.76 2.55
N PRO A 31 6.29 -1.27 3.08
CA PRO A 31 5.29 -0.51 2.32
C PRO A 31 5.81 0.88 1.87
N GLU A 32 5.19 1.49 0.84
CA GLU A 32 5.53 2.83 0.30
C GLU A 32 4.83 3.95 1.05
N ASP A 33 3.92 3.60 1.97
CA ASP A 33 3.34 4.54 2.92
C ASP A 33 4.46 5.34 3.62
N GLU A 34 4.13 6.53 4.12
CA GLU A 34 5.06 7.58 4.58
C GLU A 34 6.02 7.18 5.73
N ASP A 35 6.04 5.90 6.13
CA ASP A 35 7.03 5.31 7.01
C ASP A 35 8.43 5.39 6.38
N ILE A 36 9.17 6.42 6.78
CA ILE A 36 10.56 6.66 6.37
C ILE A 36 11.49 5.54 6.85
N CYS A 37 11.11 4.75 7.87
CA CYS A 37 11.98 3.74 8.49
C CYS A 37 11.51 2.31 8.21
N CYS A 38 12.47 1.39 8.04
CA CYS A 38 12.23 -0.03 7.89
C CYS A 38 11.59 -0.61 9.15
N GLN A 39 10.48 -1.31 8.99
CA GLN A 39 9.71 -1.88 10.10
C GLN A 39 10.45 -3.02 10.84
N ARG A 40 11.51 -3.57 10.24
CA ARG A 40 12.30 -4.66 10.83
C ARG A 40 13.57 -4.20 11.55
N CYS A 41 14.30 -3.24 10.97
CA CYS A 41 15.60 -2.82 11.52
C CYS A 41 15.71 -1.33 11.82
N GLY A 42 14.66 -0.54 11.54
CA GLY A 42 14.64 0.91 11.75
C GLY A 42 15.48 1.72 10.75
N ALA A 43 16.08 1.09 9.75
CA ALA A 43 16.88 1.79 8.74
C ALA A 43 16.02 2.67 7.84
N THR A 44 16.47 3.88 7.53
CA THR A 44 15.72 4.79 6.65
C THR A 44 15.61 4.27 5.22
N LYS A 45 14.49 4.57 4.56
CA LYS A 45 14.31 4.37 3.12
C LYS A 45 15.44 5.12 2.37
N PRO A 46 16.11 4.47 1.39
CA PRO A 46 17.18 5.10 0.62
C PRO A 46 16.67 6.19 -0.33
#